data_AF-A0A7V7MYA9-F1
#
_entry.id   AF-A0A7V7MYA9-F1
#
_cell.length_a   1.000
_cell.length_b   1.000
_cell.length_c   1.000
_cell.angle_alpha   90.00
_cell.angle_beta   90.00
_cell.angle_gamma   90.00
#
_symmetry.space_group_name_H-M   'P 1'
#
loop_
_entity.id
_entity.type
_entity.pdbx_description
1 polymer ?
#
loop_
_entity_poly.entity_id
_entity_poly.type
_entity_poly.pdbx_seq_one_letter_code
_entity_poly.pdbx_strand_id
1 'polypeptide(L)'
;VNSLADTFIISPEVALANNATLSFWHKHDFEAGNDYYDGGVLEISTDNGLNWSDLGAQITQNGYNGTLNGGYGQPLGARSAFVDKLGTFQQVIVDLSGFANQTVRFRWRMGTDSGVGAGDWQIDDLLINGYQSCDSNDLIFKDDFEQ
;
A
#
# COMPACT_ATOMS: atom_id res chain seq x y z
N VAL A 1 25.52 -5.62 5.33
CA VAL A 1 25.18 -4.95 4.05
C VAL A 1 24.55 -3.62 4.43
N ASN A 2 25.19 -2.50 4.13
CA ASN A 2 24.50 -1.20 4.18
C ASN A 2 23.56 -1.21 2.99
N SER A 3 22.27 -1.01 3.18
CA SER A 3 21.40 -0.78 2.03
C SER A 3 20.35 0.25 2.36
N LEU A 4 20.75 1.52 2.26
CA LEU A 4 19.80 2.58 1.95
C LEU A 4 19.06 2.18 0.68
N ALA A 5 17.74 2.10 0.76
CA ALA A 5 16.90 1.75 -0.36
C ALA A 5 15.62 2.58 -0.33
N ASP A 6 15.17 2.98 -1.53
CA ASP A 6 13.86 3.56 -1.78
C ASP A 6 13.27 2.75 -2.92
N THR A 7 12.35 1.84 -2.60
CA THR A 7 11.78 0.90 -3.57
C THR A 7 10.27 0.97 -3.52
N PHE A 8 9.63 0.79 -4.67
CA PHE A 8 8.18 0.89 -4.75
C PHE A 8 7.60 0.07 -5.90
N ILE A 9 6.33 -0.32 -5.71
CA ILE A 9 5.48 -0.88 -6.76
C ILE A 9 4.27 0.04 -6.89
N ILE A 10 3.92 0.36 -8.14
CA ILE A 10 2.79 1.23 -8.47
C ILE A 10 1.75 0.40 -9.22
N SER A 11 0.48 0.52 -8.82
CA SER A 11 -0.63 -0.10 -9.55
C SER A 11 -0.86 0.56 -10.92
N PRO A 12 -1.54 -0.12 -11.85
CA PRO A 12 -2.26 0.57 -12.93
C PRO A 12 -3.26 1.59 -12.39
N GLU A 13 -3.85 2.38 -13.28
CA GLU A 13 -4.96 3.27 -12.94
C GLU A 13 -6.19 2.47 -12.54
N VAL A 14 -6.88 2.93 -11.49
CA VAL A 14 -8.09 2.32 -10.96
C VAL A 14 -9.16 3.40 -10.84
N ALA A 15 -10.27 3.22 -11.55
CA ALA A 15 -11.44 4.07 -11.41
C ALA A 15 -12.27 3.61 -10.21
N LEU A 16 -12.41 4.47 -9.19
CA LEU A 16 -13.10 4.12 -7.95
C LEU A 16 -14.59 4.48 -7.99
N ALA A 17 -15.44 3.55 -7.55
CA ALA A 17 -16.86 3.80 -7.32
C ALA A 17 -17.11 4.38 -5.92
N ASN A 18 -18.37 4.68 -5.62
CA ASN A 18 -18.78 5.06 -4.26
C ASN A 18 -18.53 3.91 -3.28
N ASN A 19 -18.09 4.25 -2.06
CA ASN A 19 -17.79 3.29 -0.98
C ASN A 19 -16.74 2.22 -1.38
N ALA A 20 -15.81 2.57 -2.27
CA ALA A 20 -14.74 1.67 -2.66
C ALA A 20 -13.84 1.30 -1.47
N THR A 21 -13.30 0.09 -1.49
CA THR A 21 -12.27 -0.35 -0.54
C THR A 21 -11.13 -1.03 -1.28
N LEU A 22 -9.92 -0.89 -0.74
CA LEU A 22 -8.77 -1.69 -1.13
C LEU A 22 -8.51 -2.70 -0.01
N SER A 23 -8.25 -3.95 -0.40
CA SER A 23 -7.68 -4.94 0.49
C SER A 23 -6.49 -5.63 -0.16
N PHE A 24 -5.53 -6.03 0.64
CA PHE A 24 -4.38 -6.81 0.22
C PHE A 24 -3.86 -7.62 1.40
N TRP A 25 -3.15 -8.70 1.13
CA TRP A 25 -2.43 -9.45 2.13
C TRP A 25 -0.96 -9.07 2.07
N HIS A 26 -0.31 -8.92 3.22
CA HIS A 26 1.12 -8.66 3.26
C HIS A 26 1.82 -9.39 4.40
N LYS A 27 3.12 -9.60 4.22
CA LYS A 27 4.08 -9.91 5.28
C LYS A 27 5.38 -9.16 5.00
N HIS A 28 6.16 -8.86 6.03
CA HIS A 28 7.39 -8.09 5.86
C HIS A 28 8.44 -8.45 6.92
N ASP A 29 9.70 -8.21 6.58
CA ASP A 29 10.85 -8.34 7.47
C ASP A 29 11.67 -7.04 7.37
N PHE A 30 11.28 -6.03 8.17
CA PHE A 30 11.98 -4.77 8.34
C PHE A 30 12.89 -4.82 9.56
N GLU A 31 13.81 -3.87 9.68
CA GLU A 31 14.69 -3.78 10.85
C GLU A 31 13.85 -3.74 12.14
N ALA A 32 14.12 -4.71 13.01
CA ALA A 32 13.47 -4.87 14.31
C ALA A 32 14.38 -4.34 15.43
N GLY A 33 13.80 -3.65 16.41
CA GLY A 33 14.56 -3.08 17.51
C GLY A 33 13.76 -2.12 18.38
N ASN A 34 14.48 -1.31 19.15
CA ASN A 34 13.86 -0.28 20.00
C ASN A 34 13.40 0.96 19.20
N ASP A 35 13.95 1.13 18.00
CA ASP A 35 13.62 2.19 17.04
C ASP A 35 13.30 1.54 15.69
N TYR A 36 12.43 2.18 14.91
CA TYR A 36 12.03 1.70 13.58
C TYR A 36 12.74 2.51 12.49
N TYR A 37 13.80 1.95 11.91
CA TYR A 37 14.59 2.63 10.86
C TYR A 37 14.14 2.25 9.45
N ASP A 38 13.60 1.04 9.30
CA ASP A 38 13.09 0.49 8.05
C ASP A 38 11.58 0.31 8.11
N GLY A 39 10.91 0.51 6.98
CA GLY A 39 9.47 0.28 6.93
C GLY A 39 8.83 0.56 5.57
N GLY A 40 7.52 0.38 5.54
CA GLY A 40 6.70 0.48 4.36
C GLY A 40 5.49 1.39 4.55
N VAL A 41 5.15 2.16 3.52
CA VAL A 41 3.94 3.00 3.46
C VAL A 41 3.10 2.64 2.25
N LEU A 42 1.79 2.85 2.39
CA LEU A 42 0.83 2.82 1.30
C LEU A 42 0.41 4.25 0.97
N GLU A 43 0.51 4.60 -0.30
CA GLU A 43 0.22 5.93 -0.81
C GLU A 43 -0.75 5.87 -1.99
N ILE A 44 -1.47 6.98 -2.23
CA ILE A 44 -2.40 7.15 -3.33
C ILE A 44 -2.05 8.41 -4.13
N SER A 45 -2.21 8.33 -5.45
CA SER A 45 -2.15 9.47 -6.34
C SER A 45 -3.48 9.63 -7.08
N THR A 46 -3.96 10.86 -7.17
CA THR A 46 -5.18 11.26 -7.90
C THR A 46 -4.85 12.09 -9.16
N ASP A 47 -3.57 12.23 -9.47
CA ASP A 47 -3.04 13.11 -10.54
C ASP A 47 -2.00 12.39 -11.40
N ASN A 48 -2.25 11.11 -11.67
CA ASN A 48 -1.42 10.26 -12.53
C ASN A 48 0.05 10.13 -12.05
N GLY A 49 0.25 10.06 -10.74
CA GLY A 49 1.53 9.81 -10.10
C GLY A 49 2.41 11.05 -9.91
N LEU A 50 1.90 12.26 -10.16
CA LEU A 50 2.65 13.51 -9.94
C LEU A 50 2.81 13.81 -8.45
N ASN A 51 1.74 13.64 -7.67
CA ASN A 51 1.74 13.77 -6.21
C ASN A 51 1.21 12.50 -5.55
N TRP A 52 1.69 12.24 -4.32
CA TRP A 52 1.35 11.04 -3.55
C TRP A 52 0.97 11.43 -2.12
N SER A 53 -0.18 10.96 -1.67
CA SER A 53 -0.70 11.15 -0.32
C SER A 53 -0.63 9.84 0.46
N ASP A 54 -0.24 9.90 1.73
CA ASP A 54 -0.27 8.74 2.63
C ASP A 54 -1.71 8.27 2.89
N LEU A 55 -1.93 6.94 2.87
CA LEU A 55 -3.22 6.32 3.15
C LEU A 55 -3.35 5.79 4.59
N GLY A 56 -2.37 5.99 5.46
CA GLY A 56 -2.32 5.41 6.80
C GLY A 56 -3.55 5.71 7.65
N ALA A 57 -4.11 6.92 7.53
CA ALA A 57 -5.33 7.32 8.25
C ALA A 57 -6.61 6.65 7.71
N GLN A 58 -6.55 6.12 6.49
CA GLN A 58 -7.63 5.44 5.78
C GLN A 58 -7.58 3.93 5.97
N ILE A 59 -6.52 3.38 6.57
CA ILE A 59 -6.43 1.96 6.88
C ILE A 59 -7.34 1.65 8.07
N THR A 60 -8.34 0.80 7.85
CA THR A 60 -9.35 0.43 8.84
C THR A 60 -9.08 -0.91 9.51
N GLN A 61 -8.19 -1.74 8.95
CA GLN A 61 -7.77 -3.02 9.52
C GLN A 61 -6.28 -3.26 9.31
N ASN A 62 -5.60 -3.73 10.38
CA ASN A 62 -4.17 -4.09 10.40
C ASN A 62 -3.28 -3.00 9.76
N GLY A 63 -3.51 -1.74 10.13
CA GLY A 63 -2.75 -0.61 9.61
C GLY A 63 -1.37 -0.43 10.23
N TYR A 64 -0.79 0.74 9.99
CA TYR A 64 0.52 1.10 10.50
C TYR A 64 0.65 0.83 12.01
N ASN A 65 1.72 0.14 12.37
CA ASN A 65 1.99 -0.37 13.72
C ASN A 65 3.11 0.39 14.44
N GLY A 66 3.70 1.41 13.81
CA GLY A 66 4.69 2.27 14.45
C GLY A 66 5.04 3.51 13.65
N THR A 67 6.05 4.23 14.13
CA THR A 67 6.55 5.47 13.53
C THR A 67 8.01 5.30 13.15
N LEU A 68 8.32 5.54 11.88
CA LEU A 68 9.70 5.56 11.41
C LEU A 68 10.49 6.65 12.13
N ASN A 69 11.70 6.31 12.52
CA ASN A 69 12.67 7.24 13.09
C ASN A 69 13.02 8.36 12.09
N GLY A 70 13.12 8.02 10.80
CA GLY A 70 13.45 8.97 9.73
C GLY A 70 14.91 9.43 9.69
N GLY A 71 15.74 8.99 10.64
CA GLY A 71 17.17 9.26 10.68
C GLY A 71 17.97 8.44 9.65
N TYR A 72 19.29 8.60 9.68
CA TYR A 72 20.24 7.74 8.97
C TYR A 72 20.03 7.63 7.44
N GLY A 73 19.40 8.62 6.83
CA GLY A 73 19.16 8.68 5.38
C GLY A 73 17.87 8.01 4.91
N GLN A 74 17.00 7.61 5.85
CA GLN A 74 15.72 6.97 5.56
C GLN A 74 14.85 7.83 4.61
N PRO A 75 14.57 7.38 3.37
CA PRO A 75 13.90 8.17 2.34
C PRO A 75 12.43 8.49 2.60
N LEU A 76 11.76 7.77 3.50
CA LEU A 76 10.37 8.04 3.89
C LEU A 76 10.26 9.13 4.97
N GLY A 77 11.38 9.50 5.62
CA GLY A 77 11.40 10.40 6.75
C GLY A 77 10.66 9.85 7.98
N ALA A 78 10.46 10.71 8.98
CA ALA A 78 9.75 10.35 10.20
C ALA A 78 8.22 10.45 9.99
N ARG A 79 7.54 9.30 9.96
CA ARG A 79 6.08 9.18 9.77
C ARG A 79 5.57 7.83 10.24
N SER A 80 4.26 7.70 10.45
CA SER A 80 3.62 6.41 10.69
C SER A 80 3.82 5.48 9.49
N ALA A 81 4.10 4.21 9.75
CA ALA A 81 4.37 3.21 8.72
C ALA A 81 4.11 1.78 9.23
N PHE A 82 4.14 0.82 8.30
CA PHE A 82 4.42 -0.57 8.64
C PHE A 82 5.88 -0.71 9.01
N VAL A 83 6.16 -1.28 10.18
CA VAL A 83 7.50 -1.41 10.75
C VAL A 83 7.65 -2.78 11.41
N ASP A 84 8.88 -3.13 11.78
CA ASP A 84 9.22 -4.40 12.42
C ASP A 84 8.88 -5.61 11.51
N LYS A 85 8.92 -6.81 12.08
CA LYS A 85 8.65 -8.06 11.41
C LYS A 85 7.19 -8.48 11.52
N LEU A 86 6.61 -8.81 10.38
CA LEU A 86 5.36 -9.52 10.26
C LEU A 86 5.62 -10.89 9.61
N GLY A 87 5.71 -11.95 10.42
CA GLY A 87 6.13 -13.28 9.95
C GLY A 87 5.07 -14.09 9.18
N THR A 88 3.81 -13.70 9.24
CA THR A 88 2.69 -14.36 8.55
C THR A 88 1.86 -13.34 7.80
N PHE A 89 1.28 -13.73 6.66
CA PHE A 89 0.40 -12.85 5.90
C PHE A 89 -0.78 -12.38 6.75
N GLN A 90 -1.01 -11.06 6.77
CA GLN A 90 -2.21 -10.45 7.34
C GLN A 90 -2.90 -9.59 6.29
N GLN A 91 -4.23 -9.53 6.36
CA GLN A 91 -5.02 -8.70 5.48
C GLN A 91 -5.08 -7.26 5.99
N VAL A 92 -4.77 -6.31 5.12
CA VAL A 92 -4.99 -4.88 5.32
C VAL A 92 -6.26 -4.47 4.59
N ILE A 93 -7.09 -3.63 5.20
CA ILE A 93 -8.29 -3.04 4.56
C ILE A 93 -8.20 -1.52 4.64
N VAL A 94 -8.46 -0.86 3.53
CA VAL A 94 -8.38 0.59 3.36
C VAL A 94 -9.72 1.12 2.87
N ASP A 95 -10.25 2.13 3.56
CA ASP A 95 -11.43 2.86 3.11
C ASP A 95 -11.04 3.88 2.04
N LEU A 96 -11.63 3.75 0.85
CA LEU A 96 -11.39 4.65 -0.27
C LEU A 96 -12.60 5.52 -0.59
N SER A 97 -13.62 5.55 0.28
CA SER A 97 -14.85 6.34 0.08
C SER A 97 -14.58 7.83 -0.17
N GLY A 98 -13.53 8.40 0.45
CA GLY A 98 -13.09 9.78 0.24
C GLY A 98 -12.53 10.07 -1.16
N PHE A 99 -12.26 9.04 -1.96
CA PHE A 99 -11.72 9.13 -3.33
C PHE A 99 -12.74 8.66 -4.39
N ALA A 100 -14.01 8.56 -4.03
CA ALA A 100 -15.07 8.10 -4.94
C ALA A 100 -15.12 8.93 -6.23
N ASN A 101 -15.35 8.24 -7.36
CA ASN A 101 -15.44 8.81 -8.72
C ASN A 101 -14.14 9.48 -9.19
N GLN A 102 -12.99 9.11 -8.62
CA GLN A 102 -11.67 9.50 -9.10
C GLN A 102 -10.96 8.30 -9.73
N THR A 103 -10.08 8.57 -10.69
CA THR A 103 -9.10 7.60 -11.17
C THR A 103 -7.82 7.78 -10.35
N VAL A 104 -7.37 6.69 -9.71
CA VAL A 104 -6.24 6.72 -8.78
C VAL A 104 -5.17 5.70 -9.15
N ARG A 105 -3.97 5.90 -8.60
CA ARG A 105 -2.92 4.87 -8.55
C ARG A 105 -2.52 4.66 -7.10
N PHE A 106 -2.19 3.43 -6.74
CA PHE A 106 -1.65 3.09 -5.43
C PHE A 106 -0.14 2.83 -5.54
N ARG A 107 0.59 3.17 -4.48
CA ARG A 107 2.02 2.90 -4.35
C ARG A 107 2.30 2.28 -3.00
N TRP A 108 2.88 1.09 -3.02
CA TRP A 108 3.54 0.51 -1.86
C TRP A 108 5.00 0.90 -1.94
N ARG A 109 5.49 1.69 -0.97
CA ARG A 109 6.85 2.23 -0.95
C ARG A 109 7.56 1.78 0.31
N MET A 110 8.67 1.09 0.13
CA MET A 110 9.56 0.65 1.20
C MET A 110 10.80 1.55 1.23
N GLY A 111 11.16 1.98 2.43
CA GLY A 111 12.38 2.71 2.68
C GLY A 111 13.22 2.00 3.72
N THR A 112 14.54 1.98 3.52
CA THR A 112 15.50 1.46 4.50
C THR A 112 16.62 2.48 4.78
N ASP A 113 17.23 2.37 5.96
CA ASP A 113 18.29 3.29 6.41
C ASP A 113 19.71 2.85 5.99
N SER A 114 20.74 3.56 6.46
CA SER A 114 22.15 3.23 6.16
C SER A 114 22.78 2.21 7.12
N GLY A 115 22.02 1.70 8.08
CA GLY A 115 22.42 0.81 9.14
C GLY A 115 22.21 -0.67 8.82
N VAL A 116 21.39 -1.35 9.61
CA VAL A 116 21.24 -2.80 9.56
C VAL A 116 20.41 -3.19 8.34
N GLY A 117 20.96 -4.07 7.50
CA GLY A 117 20.22 -4.55 6.34
C GLY A 117 19.00 -5.39 6.72
N ALA A 118 17.81 -4.84 6.49
CA ALA A 118 16.53 -5.52 6.37
C ALA A 118 15.77 -4.88 5.19
N GLY A 119 14.49 -5.24 4.97
CA GLY A 119 13.73 -4.71 3.82
C GLY A 119 13.26 -5.78 2.84
N ASP A 120 12.53 -6.78 3.33
CA ASP A 120 11.69 -7.62 2.48
C ASP A 120 10.22 -7.29 2.74
N TRP A 121 9.45 -7.02 1.69
CA TRP A 121 8.02 -6.78 1.78
C TRP A 121 7.30 -7.52 0.66
N GLN A 122 6.47 -8.49 1.06
CA GLN A 122 5.68 -9.31 0.16
C GLN A 122 4.22 -8.89 0.27
N ILE A 123 3.60 -8.64 -0.88
CA ILE A 123 2.22 -8.19 -1.02
C ILE A 123 1.53 -9.13 -2.00
N ASP A 124 0.35 -9.61 -1.65
CA ASP A 124 -0.42 -10.55 -2.46
C ASP A 124 -1.94 -10.29 -2.31
N ASP A 125 -2.74 -10.97 -3.13
CA ASP A 125 -4.21 -10.97 -3.04
C ASP A 125 -4.82 -9.55 -3.02
N LEU A 126 -4.34 -8.67 -3.92
CA LEU A 126 -4.88 -7.33 -4.06
C LEU A 126 -6.29 -7.36 -4.65
N LEU A 127 -7.23 -6.75 -3.94
CA LEU A 127 -8.62 -6.62 -4.35
C LEU A 127 -9.11 -5.20 -4.14
N ILE A 128 -9.68 -4.63 -5.21
CA ILE A 128 -10.49 -3.41 -5.14
C ILE A 128 -11.96 -3.80 -5.18
N ASN A 129 -12.69 -3.53 -4.10
CA ASN A 129 -14.14 -3.60 -4.11
C ASN A 129 -14.71 -2.22 -4.47
N GLY A 130 -15.74 -2.17 -5.32
CA GLY A 130 -16.29 -0.92 -5.82
C GLY A 130 -15.40 -0.24 -6.86
N TYR A 131 -15.05 -0.96 -7.93
CA TYR A 131 -14.45 -0.36 -9.13
C TYR A 131 -15.57 0.11 -10.09
N GLN A 132 -15.33 1.19 -10.84
CA GLN A 132 -16.18 1.56 -11.97
C GLN A 132 -15.61 0.91 -13.24
N SER A 133 -16.40 0.07 -13.91
CA SER A 133 -16.07 -0.33 -15.27
C SER A 133 -16.24 0.91 -16.17
N CYS A 134 -15.17 1.32 -16.85
CA CYS A 134 -15.26 2.38 -17.86
C CYS A 134 -16.01 1.93 -19.13
N ASP A 135 -16.46 0.67 -19.20
CA ASP A 135 -17.28 0.17 -20.30
C ASP A 135 -18.72 -0.06 -19.83
N SER A 136 -19.64 0.75 -20.36
CA SER A 136 -21.09 0.49 -20.25
C SER A 136 -21.54 -0.73 -21.07
N ASN A 137 -20.61 -1.37 -21.78
CA ASN A 137 -20.78 -2.65 -22.44
C ASN A 137 -20.05 -3.75 -21.67
N ASP A 138 -20.45 -3.99 -20.42
CA ASP A 138 -20.00 -5.16 -19.69
C ASP A 138 -20.57 -6.44 -20.35
N LEU A 139 -19.87 -6.91 -21.38
CA LEU A 139 -20.12 -8.17 -22.08
C LEU A 139 -19.52 -9.36 -21.34
N ILE A 140 -18.89 -9.17 -20.17
CA ILE A 140 -18.14 -10.22 -19.48
C ILE A 140 -19.04 -11.26 -18.80
N PHE A 141 -20.32 -10.92 -18.59
CA PHE A 141 -21.34 -11.84 -18.08
C PHE A 141 -22.24 -12.43 -19.17
N LYS A 142 -21.88 -12.32 -20.46
CA LYS A 142 -22.75 -12.79 -21.55
C LYS A 142 -22.73 -14.31 -21.79
N ASP A 143 -21.74 -15.03 -21.26
CA ASP A 143 -21.76 -16.49 -21.28
C ASP A 143 -22.08 -16.99 -19.87
N ASP A 144 -23.39 -17.17 -19.62
CA ASP A 144 -24.01 -17.69 -18.40
C ASP A 144 -23.18 -18.84 -17.79
N PHE A 145 -22.47 -18.59 -16.69
CA PHE A 145 -21.78 -19.61 -15.88
C PHE A 145 -22.76 -20.55 -15.13
N GLU A 146 -23.85 -20.94 -15.77
CA GLU A 146 -24.82 -21.92 -15.30
C GLU A 146 -24.90 -23.07 -16.31
N GLN A 147 -24.34 -24.22 -15.94
CA GLN A 147 -24.74 -25.54 -16.44
C GLN A 147 -25.14 -26.42 -15.26
#